data_AF-A0A8K0G5F5-F1
#
_entry.id   AF-A0A8K0G5F5-F1
#
_cell.length_a   1.000
_cell.length_b   1.000
_cell.length_c   1.000
_cell.angle_alpha   90.00
_cell.angle_beta   90.00
_cell.angle_gamma   90.00
#
_symmetry.space_group_name_H-M   'P 1'
#
loop_
_entity.id
_entity.type
_entity.pdbx_description
1 polymer ?
#
loop_
_entity_poly.entity_id
_entity_poly.type
_entity_poly.pdbx_seq_one_letter_code
_entity_poly.pdbx_strand_id
1 'polypeptide(L)'
;MKNSEDLHKRVYDMLGHEEKCYVIKHFKEENILTSTIYDIIKRYENGIPFHEKPRPGRPSCLSTREQKNICNAEHKIGASQRKLARKLDVL
;
A
#
# COMPACT_ATOMS: atom_id res chain seq x y z
N MET A 1 8.83 1.32 -19.80
CA MET A 1 8.40 0.38 -18.75
C MET A 1 6.91 0.19 -18.90
N LYS A 2 6.39 -1.04 -19.01
CA LYS A 2 4.93 -1.28 -18.95
C LYS A 2 4.50 -0.94 -17.52
N ASN A 3 3.68 0.10 -17.35
CA ASN A 3 3.21 0.52 -16.02
C ASN A 3 2.28 -0.57 -15.47
N SER A 4 2.46 -0.99 -14.21
CA SER A 4 1.61 -2.01 -13.58
C SER A 4 0.13 -1.59 -13.53
N GLU A 5 -0.12 -0.29 -13.40
CA GLU A 5 -1.47 0.28 -13.44
C GLU A 5 -2.17 0.06 -14.78
N ASP A 6 -1.46 0.09 -15.91
CA ASP A 6 -2.05 -0.15 -17.23
C ASP A 6 -2.56 -1.59 -17.34
N LEU A 7 -1.84 -2.55 -16.75
CA LEU A 7 -2.27 -3.95 -16.72
C LEU A 7 -3.51 -4.13 -15.85
N HIS A 8 -3.51 -3.57 -14.63
CA HIS A 8 -4.66 -3.70 -13.74
C HIS A 8 -5.92 -3.10 -14.36
N LYS A 9 -5.80 -1.93 -14.99
CA LYS A 9 -6.89 -1.27 -15.69
C LYS A 9 -7.45 -2.14 -16.81
N ARG A 10 -6.59 -2.67 -17.70
CA ARG A 10 -7.02 -3.55 -18.79
C ARG A 10 -7.75 -4.80 -18.30
N VAL A 11 -7.26 -5.43 -17.22
CA VAL A 11 -7.91 -6.60 -16.62
C VAL A 11 -9.27 -6.22 -16.04
N TYR A 12 -9.36 -5.09 -15.33
CA TYR A 12 -10.61 -4.61 -14.73
C TYR A 12 -11.67 -4.29 -15.80
N ASP A 13 -11.26 -3.63 -16.88
CA ASP A 13 -12.15 -3.30 -18.00
C ASP A 13 -12.71 -4.58 -18.64
N MET A 14 -11.86 -5.61 -18.86
CA MET A 14 -12.33 -6.89 -19.42
C MET A 14 -13.24 -7.68 -18.47
N LEU A 15 -12.98 -7.67 -17.16
CA LEU A 15 -13.81 -8.40 -16.19
C LEU A 15 -15.26 -7.88 -16.09
N GLY A 16 -15.53 -6.66 -16.54
CA GLY A 16 -16.88 -6.11 -16.62
C GLY A 16 -17.69 -6.61 -17.82
N HIS A 17 -17.06 -7.27 -18.79
CA HIS A 17 -17.67 -7.63 -20.07
C HIS A 17 -17.51 -9.11 -20.43
N GLU A 18 -16.44 -9.76 -19.97
CA GLU A 18 -16.03 -11.10 -20.39
C GLU A 18 -15.99 -12.09 -19.22
N GLU A 19 -16.07 -13.38 -19.53
CA GLU A 19 -15.86 -14.45 -18.54
C GLU A 19 -14.40 -14.52 -18.07
N LYS A 20 -14.20 -14.82 -16.77
CA LYS A 20 -12.87 -14.95 -16.16
C LYS A 20 -11.93 -15.90 -16.92
N CYS A 21 -12.47 -17.02 -17.40
CA CYS A 21 -11.71 -18.01 -18.17
C CYS A 21 -11.10 -17.42 -19.45
N TYR A 22 -11.86 -16.55 -20.14
CA TYR A 22 -11.40 -15.87 -21.34
C TYR A 22 -10.33 -14.84 -21.02
N VAL A 23 -10.56 -14.02 -19.98
CA VAL A 23 -9.60 -13.01 -19.52
C VAL A 23 -8.24 -13.64 -19.19
N ILE A 24 -8.23 -14.76 -18.45
CA ILE A 24 -6.99 -15.47 -18.11
C ILE A 24 -6.29 -16.00 -19.35
N LYS A 25 -7.02 -16.56 -20.31
CA LYS A 25 -6.45 -17.08 -21.56
C LYS A 25 -5.82 -15.97 -22.39
N HIS A 26 -6.52 -14.84 -22.56
CA HIS A 26 -6.03 -13.69 -23.30
C HIS A 26 -4.70 -13.17 -22.74
N PHE A 27 -4.61 -12.93 -21.43
CA PHE A 27 -3.38 -12.43 -20.83
C PHE A 27 -2.25 -13.46 -20.73
N LYS A 28 -2.59 -14.76 -20.71
CA LYS A 28 -1.60 -15.84 -20.85
C LYS A 28 -0.95 -15.83 -22.22
N GLU A 29 -1.70 -15.57 -23.29
CA GLU A 29 -1.19 -15.40 -24.66
C GLU A 29 -0.29 -14.16 -24.78
N GLU A 30 -0.54 -13.11 -24.00
CA GLU A 30 0.33 -11.92 -23.88
C GLU A 30 1.62 -12.13 -23.05
N ASN A 31 1.90 -13.37 -22.64
CA ASN A 31 3.04 -13.73 -21.77
C ASN A 31 2.99 -13.08 -20.38
N ILE A 32 1.79 -12.83 -19.85
CA ILE A 32 1.62 -12.39 -18.46
C ILE A 32 1.44 -13.62 -17.56
N LEU A 33 2.12 -13.61 -16.41
CA LEU A 33 2.03 -14.70 -15.45
C LEU A 33 0.59 -14.85 -14.97
N THR A 34 0.10 -16.09 -15.00
CA THR A 34 -1.27 -16.42 -14.57
C THR A 34 -1.51 -16.06 -13.11
N SER A 35 -0.51 -16.24 -12.25
CA SER A 35 -0.56 -15.83 -10.83
C SER A 35 -0.89 -14.34 -10.68
N THR A 36 -0.24 -13.48 -11.48
CA THR A 36 -0.50 -12.04 -11.49
C THR A 36 -1.93 -11.73 -11.90
N ILE A 37 -2.47 -12.41 -12.91
CA ILE A 37 -3.86 -12.21 -13.35
C ILE A 37 -4.84 -12.64 -12.26
N TYR A 38 -4.63 -13.80 -11.62
CA TYR A 38 -5.47 -14.24 -10.51
C TYR A 38 -5.44 -13.27 -9.32
N ASP A 39 -4.28 -12.70 -8.99
CA ASP A 39 -4.16 -11.68 -7.96
C ASP A 39 -4.97 -10.42 -8.29
N ILE A 40 -4.94 -9.98 -9.56
CA ILE A 40 -5.72 -8.83 -10.02
C ILE A 40 -7.22 -9.12 -10.01
N ILE A 41 -7.65 -10.31 -10.47
CA ILE A 41 -9.05 -10.74 -10.41
C ILE A 41 -9.54 -10.76 -8.96
N LYS A 42 -8.74 -11.30 -8.04
CA LYS A 42 -9.07 -11.30 -6.61
C LYS A 42 -9.20 -9.88 -6.05
N ARG A 43 -8.37 -8.93 -6.48
CA ARG A 43 -8.52 -7.51 -6.10
C ARG A 43 -9.83 -6.92 -6.62
N TYR A 44 -10.20 -7.22 -7.86
CA TYR A 44 -11.46 -6.78 -8.47
C TYR A 44 -12.67 -7.31 -7.69
N GLU A 45 -12.69 -8.61 -7.38
CA GLU A 45 -13.76 -9.24 -6.61
C GLU A 45 -13.91 -8.66 -5.20
N ASN A 46 -12.80 -8.22 -4.59
CA ASN A 46 -12.81 -7.55 -3.29
C ASN A 46 -13.17 -6.06 -3.37
N GLY A 47 -13.53 -5.53 -4.55
CA GLY A 47 -13.89 -4.13 -4.74
C GLY A 47 -12.71 -3.16 -4.55
N ILE A 48 -11.48 -3.64 -4.64
CA ILE A 48 -10.28 -2.81 -4.49
C ILE A 48 -10.06 -2.07 -5.82
N PRO A 49 -9.87 -0.74 -5.84
CA PRO A 49 -9.59 -0.01 -7.07
C PRO A 49 -8.27 -0.48 -7.71
N PHE A 50 -8.17 -0.33 -9.05
CA PHE A 50 -6.99 -0.73 -9.81
C PHE A 50 -5.75 0.12 -9.49
N HIS A 51 -5.97 1.41 -9.16
CA HIS A 51 -4.94 2.37 -8.77
C HIS A 51 -4.12 1.84 -7.60
N GLU A 52 -2.79 1.92 -7.72
CA GLU A 52 -1.92 1.57 -6.61
C GLU A 52 -1.92 2.69 -5.58
N LYS A 53 -2.23 2.34 -4.33
CA LYS A 53 -1.98 3.27 -3.23
C LYS A 53 -0.47 3.43 -3.07
N PRO A 54 0.04 4.65 -2.85
CA PRO A 54 1.44 4.84 -2.52
C PRO A 54 1.75 3.98 -1.29
N ARG A 55 2.76 3.12 -1.40
CA ARG A 55 3.21 2.32 -0.26
C ARG A 55 3.66 3.30 0.82
N PRO A 56 3.17 3.20 2.06
CA PRO A 56 3.68 4.02 3.14
C PRO A 56 5.18 3.69 3.30
N GLY A 57 6.03 4.65 2.93
CA GLY A 57 7.45 4.55 3.17
C GLY A 57 7.75 4.60 4.66
N ARG A 58 9.00 4.28 5.03
CA ARG A 58 9.48 4.61 6.37
C ARG A 58 9.39 6.13 6.54
N PRO A 59 8.72 6.64 7.58
CA PRO A 59 8.72 8.07 7.84
C PRO A 59 10.15 8.55 8.04
N SER A 60 10.57 9.56 7.26
CA SER A 60 11.91 10.15 7.35
C SER A 60 12.07 11.03 8.59
N CYS A 61 10.97 11.62 9.03
CA CYS A 61 10.89 12.50 10.19
C CYS A 61 9.66 12.15 11.03
N LEU A 62 9.71 12.50 12.31
CA LEU A 62 8.57 12.47 13.20
C LEU A 62 7.48 13.42 12.70
N SER A 63 6.22 13.00 12.81
CA SER A 63 5.07 13.85 12.54
C SER A 63 5.05 15.07 13.45
N THR A 64 4.36 16.14 13.04
CA THR A 64 4.20 17.35 13.85
C THR A 64 3.58 17.05 15.23
N ARG A 65 2.74 16.03 15.33
CA ARG A 65 2.14 15.58 16.60
C ARG A 65 3.18 14.94 17.50
N GLU A 66 3.99 14.04 16.96
CA GLU A 66 5.08 13.39 17.70
C GLU A 66 6.13 14.41 18.15
N GLN A 67 6.50 15.35 17.28
CA GLN A 67 7.39 16.47 17.63
C GLN A 67 6.80 17.32 18.76
N LYS A 68 5.53 17.71 18.68
CA LYS A 68 4.85 18.44 19.76
C LYS A 68 4.83 17.64 21.07
N ASN A 69 4.58 16.33 21.02
CA ASN A 69 4.58 15.49 22.20
C ASN A 69 5.97 15.41 22.85
N ILE A 70 7.04 15.38 22.05
CA ILE A 70 8.42 15.42 22.54
C ILE A 70 8.73 16.79 23.14
N CYS A 71 8.44 17.88 22.43
CA CYS A 71 8.67 19.24 22.94
C CYS A 71 7.88 19.51 24.22
N ASN A 72 6.62 19.09 24.29
CA ASN A 72 5.77 19.24 25.48
C ASN A 72 6.16 18.29 26.61
N ALA A 73 6.95 17.24 26.34
CA ALA A 73 7.45 16.37 27.38
C ALA A 73 8.53 17.06 28.23
N GLU A 74 9.08 18.20 27.79
CA GLU A 74 10.12 18.94 28.50
C GLU A 74 9.71 20.37 28.87
N HIS A 75 9.09 20.50 30.04
CA HIS A 75 9.32 21.65 30.93
C HIS A 75 10.31 21.30 32.05
N LYS A 76 11.10 20.21 31.96
CA LYS A 76 12.06 19.83 33.00
C LYS A 76 13.34 19.21 32.44
N ILE A 77 14.43 19.96 32.56
CA ILE A 77 15.82 19.50 32.52
C ILE A 77 15.93 18.16 33.31
N GLY A 78 16.43 17.08 32.68
CA GLY A 78 16.78 15.83 33.36
C GLY A 78 15.97 14.56 33.00
N ALA A 79 15.12 14.57 31.97
CA ALA A 79 14.48 13.33 31.50
C ALA A 79 15.42 12.52 30.59
N SER A 80 15.66 11.25 30.90
CA SER A 80 16.43 10.37 30.01
C SER A 80 15.60 9.94 28.80
N GLN A 81 16.27 9.72 27.67
CA GLN A 81 15.64 9.22 26.44
C GLN A 81 14.80 7.96 26.68
N ARG A 82 15.27 7.03 27.52
CA ARG A 82 14.53 5.81 27.88
C ARG A 82 13.22 6.11 28.62
N LYS A 83 13.21 7.13 29.49
CA LYS A 83 12.00 7.55 30.22
C LYS A 83 10.98 8.21 29.28
N LEU A 84 11.46 9.01 28.33
CA LEU A 84 10.62 9.63 27.31
C LEU A 84 10.02 8.59 26.36
N ALA A 85 10.81 7.64 25.89
CA ALA A 85 10.36 6.58 25.00
C ALA A 85 9.27 5.69 25.64
N ARG A 86 9.39 5.37 26.94
CA ARG A 86 8.31 4.69 27.69
C ARG A 86 7.05 5.54 27.83
N LYS A 87 7.18 6.86 28.03
CA LYS A 87 6.03 7.76 28.17
C LYS A 87 5.28 7.98 26.86
N LEU A 88 6.01 7.97 25.74
CA LEU A 88 5.47 8.14 24.40
C LEU A 88 5.07 6.82 23.73
N ASP A 89 5.23 5.69 24.43
CA ASP A 89 4.90 4.34 23.96
C ASP A 89 5.58 3.97 22.63
N VAL A 90 6.86 4.31 22.51
CA VAL A 90 7.70 4.07 21.31
C VAL A 90 8.89 3.15 21.60
N LEU A 91 8.85 2.39 22.71
CA LEU A 91 9.95 1.53 23.19
C LEU A 91 9.58 0.05 23.12
#